data_AF-A0A838J019-F1
#
_entry.id   AF-A0A838J019-F1
#
_cell.length_a   1.000
_cell.length_b   1.000
_cell.length_c   1.000
_cell.angle_alpha   90.00
_cell.angle_beta   90.00
_cell.angle_gamma   90.00
#
_symmetry.space_group_name_H-M   'P 1'
#
loop_
_entity.id
_entity.type
_entity.pdbx_description
1 polymer ?
#
loop_
_entity_poly.entity_id
_entity_poly.type
_entity_poly.pdbx_seq_one_letter_code
_entity_poly.pdbx_strand_id
1 'polypeptide(L)'
;MKFPSTFILSLLATVALAADLGGREISVGSDTTYPPFEFVDETGTIVGFDVDLVNAICERIGCVARFESTAWDGIFPALAAGEFDMVASGVSITPERAEVVEFSEPYHVVTQAITVRVADADLTFDDLVADEGRVFGAQTGTTNAFFAEDAFGRDRLNLYDTFSQAVQALLNGDVDGVVIDSVPADAFAAEYAGSLVVDIRGLGEDPLGLVFPIGSDLVDAFNEGLAEIEADGTLEALKLRWFVAED
;
A
#
# COMPACT_ATOMS: atom_id res chain seq x y z
N MET A 1 60.80 -37.71 -8.30
CA MET A 1 59.51 -37.14 -8.73
C MET A 1 58.63 -36.97 -7.49
N LYS A 2 58.32 -35.73 -7.10
CA LYS A 2 57.40 -35.40 -6.00
C LYS A 2 56.08 -34.94 -6.62
N PHE A 3 54.97 -35.60 -6.30
CA PHE A 3 53.62 -35.13 -6.65
C PHE A 3 53.15 -34.16 -5.56
N PRO A 4 52.53 -33.01 -5.89
CA PRO A 4 51.92 -32.15 -4.90
C PRO A 4 50.52 -32.67 -4.56
N SER A 5 50.24 -32.84 -3.26
CA SER A 5 48.89 -33.07 -2.75
C SER A 5 48.07 -31.79 -2.90
N THR A 6 47.03 -31.84 -3.73
CA THR A 6 46.01 -30.81 -3.80
C THR A 6 45.05 -30.99 -2.61
N PHE A 7 45.09 -30.06 -1.65
CA PHE A 7 44.07 -29.94 -0.62
C PHE A 7 42.81 -29.34 -1.27
N ILE A 8 41.71 -30.10 -1.27
CA ILE A 8 40.38 -29.60 -1.65
C ILE A 8 39.79 -28.98 -0.38
N LEU A 9 39.73 -27.64 -0.34
CA LEU A 9 39.01 -26.89 0.67
C LEU A 9 37.51 -27.00 0.36
N SER A 10 36.79 -27.87 1.08
CA SER A 10 35.33 -27.93 0.98
C SER A 10 34.74 -26.71 1.66
N LEU A 11 34.14 -25.82 0.87
CA LEU A 11 33.36 -24.69 1.34
C LEU A 11 32.02 -25.24 1.87
N LEU A 12 31.84 -25.31 3.19
CA LEU A 12 30.50 -25.48 3.75
C LEU A 12 29.72 -24.20 3.50
N ALA A 13 28.77 -24.24 2.56
CA ALA A 13 27.72 -23.25 2.50
C ALA A 13 26.85 -23.42 3.75
N THR A 14 26.95 -22.46 4.69
CA THR A 14 25.94 -22.29 5.72
C THR A 14 24.65 -21.88 5.02
N VAL A 15 23.72 -22.82 4.91
CA VAL A 15 22.32 -22.47 4.66
C VAL A 15 21.91 -21.66 5.89
N ALA A 16 21.70 -20.35 5.72
CA ALA A 16 20.99 -19.58 6.73
C ALA A 16 19.64 -20.27 6.91
N LEU A 17 19.32 -20.71 8.13
CA LEU A 17 17.95 -21.10 8.41
C LEU A 17 17.14 -19.82 8.32
N ALA A 18 16.18 -19.79 7.39
CA ALA A 18 15.17 -18.75 7.33
C ALA A 18 14.50 -18.58 8.70
N ALA A 19 14.13 -17.36 9.09
CA ALA A 19 13.31 -17.12 10.26
C ALA A 19 12.07 -18.02 10.22
N ASP A 20 11.83 -18.81 11.27
CA ASP A 20 10.63 -19.62 11.44
C ASP A 20 9.95 -19.18 12.74
N LEU A 21 8.77 -18.58 12.62
CA LEU A 21 7.93 -18.09 13.71
C LEU A 21 7.08 -19.22 14.33
N GLY A 22 7.25 -20.47 13.92
CA GLY A 22 6.71 -21.65 14.61
C GLY A 22 5.18 -21.75 14.60
N GLY A 23 4.54 -21.20 13.57
CA GLY A 23 3.09 -21.12 13.43
C GLY A 23 2.44 -20.00 14.25
N ARG A 24 3.21 -18.98 14.68
CA ARG A 24 2.67 -17.81 15.39
C ARG A 24 1.53 -17.18 14.58
N GLU A 25 0.41 -16.94 15.25
CA GLU A 25 -0.66 -16.12 14.68
C GLU A 25 -0.27 -14.64 14.79
N ILE A 26 -0.40 -13.90 13.68
CA ILE A 26 -0.10 -12.47 13.57
C ILE A 26 -1.41 -11.75 13.26
N SER A 27 -1.85 -10.88 14.16
CA SER A 27 -3.01 -10.02 13.96
C SER A 27 -2.62 -8.81 13.10
N VAL A 28 -3.41 -8.55 12.04
CA VAL A 28 -3.10 -7.55 11.02
C VAL A 28 -4.27 -6.57 10.90
N GLY A 29 -4.03 -5.30 11.25
CA GLY A 29 -4.99 -4.22 11.03
C GLY A 29 -4.92 -3.69 9.59
N SER A 30 -6.08 -3.42 8.98
CA SER A 30 -6.17 -2.95 7.60
C SER A 30 -7.41 -2.06 7.38
N ASP A 31 -7.29 -0.93 6.67
CA ASP A 31 -8.42 -0.15 6.18
C ASP A 31 -8.91 -0.73 4.84
N THR A 32 -9.89 -1.62 4.92
CA THR A 32 -10.37 -2.44 3.80
C THR A 32 -11.26 -1.66 2.80
N THR A 33 -10.87 -0.43 2.46
CA THR A 33 -11.57 0.47 1.53
C THR A 33 -10.68 0.97 0.39
N TYR A 34 -9.54 0.29 0.17
CA TYR A 34 -8.48 0.68 -0.74
C TYR A 34 -8.16 -0.42 -1.78
N PRO A 35 -9.09 -0.73 -2.70
CA PRO A 35 -8.82 -1.71 -3.76
C PRO A 35 -7.72 -1.20 -4.70
N PRO A 36 -6.87 -2.08 -5.24
CA PRO A 36 -6.83 -3.54 -5.06
C PRO A 36 -5.94 -4.00 -3.88
N PHE A 37 -5.41 -3.09 -3.06
CA PHE A 37 -4.52 -3.44 -1.95
C PHE A 37 -5.26 -4.19 -0.84
N GLU A 38 -6.39 -3.65 -0.40
CA GLU A 38 -7.26 -4.28 0.60
C GLU A 38 -8.71 -3.85 0.41
N PHE A 39 -9.63 -4.81 0.40
CA PHE A 39 -11.06 -4.56 0.33
C PHE A 39 -11.84 -5.78 0.81
N VAL A 40 -13.14 -5.57 1.03
CA VAL A 40 -14.07 -6.65 1.33
C VAL A 40 -14.76 -7.08 0.04
N ASP A 41 -14.62 -8.35 -0.32
CA ASP A 41 -15.29 -8.91 -1.51
C ASP A 41 -16.81 -9.14 -1.28
N GLU A 42 -17.50 -9.58 -2.33
CA GLU A 42 -18.94 -9.88 -2.29
C GLU A 42 -19.32 -10.96 -1.26
N THR A 43 -18.36 -11.78 -0.82
CA THR A 43 -18.57 -12.83 0.20
C THR A 43 -18.42 -12.31 1.63
N GLY A 44 -17.95 -11.07 1.80
CA GLY A 44 -17.63 -10.49 3.09
C GLY A 44 -16.22 -10.82 3.58
N THR A 45 -15.34 -11.30 2.70
CA THR A 45 -13.96 -11.68 3.04
C THR A 45 -13.00 -10.53 2.73
N ILE A 46 -12.06 -10.27 3.64
CA ILE A 46 -10.97 -9.31 3.40
C ILE A 46 -9.97 -9.94 2.42
N VAL A 47 -9.78 -9.30 1.27
CA VAL A 47 -8.92 -9.75 0.17
C VAL A 47 -8.13 -8.56 -0.38
N GLY A 48 -7.10 -8.84 -1.18
CA GLY A 48 -6.33 -7.82 -1.88
C GLY A 48 -4.86 -8.18 -1.97
N PHE A 49 -4.08 -7.29 -2.60
CA PHE A 49 -2.64 -7.44 -2.73
C PHE A 49 -1.94 -7.54 -1.37
N ASP A 50 -2.26 -6.67 -0.40
CA ASP A 50 -1.62 -6.66 0.91
C ASP A 50 -1.93 -7.95 1.69
N VAL A 51 -3.14 -8.47 1.53
CA VAL A 51 -3.55 -9.77 2.11
C VAL A 51 -2.74 -10.92 1.55
N ASP A 52 -2.63 -10.99 0.22
CA ASP A 52 -1.88 -12.06 -0.45
C ASP A 52 -0.36 -11.93 -0.18
N LEU A 53 0.17 -10.70 -0.12
CA LEU A 53 1.56 -10.42 0.21
C LEU A 53 1.93 -10.94 1.59
N VAL A 54 1.17 -10.55 2.62
CA VAL A 54 1.43 -10.97 4.00
C VAL A 54 1.26 -12.48 4.17
N ASN A 55 0.27 -13.08 3.50
CA ASN A 55 0.11 -14.54 3.52
C ASN A 55 1.30 -15.25 2.87
N ALA A 56 1.79 -14.76 1.72
CA ALA A 56 2.96 -15.34 1.05
C ALA A 56 4.23 -15.22 1.90
N ILE A 57 4.43 -14.09 2.59
CA ILE A 57 5.52 -13.92 3.56
C ILE A 57 5.36 -14.91 4.71
N CYS A 58 4.17 -15.02 5.29
CA CYS A 58 3.90 -15.94 6.40
C CYS A 58 4.13 -17.41 6.04
N GLU A 59 3.90 -17.81 4.79
CA GLU A 59 4.23 -19.16 4.31
C GLU A 59 5.74 -19.45 4.34
N ARG A 60 6.59 -18.43 4.12
CA ARG A 60 8.05 -18.55 4.19
C ARG A 60 8.55 -18.58 5.61
N ILE A 61 8.03 -17.68 6.45
CA ILE A 61 8.54 -17.48 7.81
C ILE A 61 7.76 -18.23 8.88
N GLY A 62 6.89 -19.16 8.49
CA GLY A 62 6.14 -20.01 9.41
C GLY A 62 5.20 -19.23 10.33
N CYS A 63 4.44 -18.27 9.82
CA CYS A 63 3.35 -17.61 10.56
C CYS A 63 1.99 -17.82 9.91
N VAL A 64 0.94 -17.33 10.59
CA VAL A 64 -0.43 -17.34 10.09
C VAL A 64 -1.05 -15.96 10.33
N ALA A 65 -1.39 -15.26 9.25
CA ALA A 65 -1.99 -13.94 9.36
C ALA A 65 -3.51 -14.01 9.66
N ARG A 66 -3.98 -13.03 10.44
CA ARG A 66 -5.39 -12.81 10.78
C ARG A 66 -5.71 -11.34 10.55
N PHE A 67 -6.39 -11.08 9.44
CA PHE A 67 -6.78 -9.73 9.07
C PHE A 67 -8.05 -9.29 9.79
N GLU A 68 -8.04 -8.05 10.24
CA GLU A 68 -9.21 -7.35 10.73
C GLU A 68 -9.31 -5.94 10.15
N SER A 69 -10.54 -5.55 9.85
CA SER A 69 -10.83 -4.23 9.30
C SER A 69 -10.85 -3.19 10.42
N THR A 70 -10.16 -2.07 10.19
CA THR A 70 -10.13 -0.92 11.10
C THR A 70 -10.13 0.38 10.31
N ALA A 71 -10.46 1.50 10.95
CA ALA A 71 -10.49 2.81 10.29
C ALA A 71 -9.08 3.42 10.21
N TRP A 72 -8.76 4.03 9.07
CA TRP A 72 -7.47 4.71 8.85
C TRP A 72 -7.08 5.72 9.94
N ASP A 73 -8.00 6.61 10.33
CA ASP A 73 -7.75 7.68 11.33
C ASP A 73 -7.27 7.15 12.69
N GLY A 74 -7.57 5.88 13.00
CA GLY A 74 -7.18 5.23 14.26
C GLY A 74 -6.12 4.15 14.14
N ILE A 75 -5.63 3.85 12.94
CA ILE A 75 -4.86 2.61 12.70
C ILE A 75 -3.51 2.58 13.43
N PHE A 76 -2.74 3.68 13.42
CA PHE A 76 -1.46 3.75 14.13
C PHE A 76 -1.61 3.85 15.65
N PRO A 77 -2.55 4.64 16.21
CA PRO A 77 -2.87 4.58 17.63
C PRO A 77 -3.27 3.17 18.11
N ALA A 78 -4.10 2.45 17.34
CA ALA A 78 -4.51 1.08 17.67
C ALA A 78 -3.33 0.09 17.62
N LEU A 79 -2.45 0.22 16.62
CA LEU A 79 -1.19 -0.53 16.56
C LEU A 79 -0.31 -0.27 17.78
N ALA A 80 -0.11 0.99 18.16
CA ALA A 80 0.68 1.37 19.33
C ALA A 80 0.05 0.89 20.66
N ALA A 81 -1.28 0.73 20.70
CA ALA A 81 -2.00 0.16 21.82
C ALA A 81 -1.92 -1.37 21.89
N GLY A 82 -1.38 -2.02 20.85
CA GLY A 82 -1.26 -3.47 20.76
C GLY A 82 -2.57 -4.17 20.40
N GLU A 83 -3.48 -3.47 19.71
CA GLU A 83 -4.71 -4.10 19.18
C GLU A 83 -4.39 -5.08 18.04
N PHE A 84 -3.33 -4.80 17.27
CA PHE A 84 -2.79 -5.68 16.24
C PHE A 84 -1.26 -5.79 16.38
N ASP A 85 -0.67 -6.84 15.82
CA ASP A 85 0.78 -7.04 15.78
C ASP A 85 1.45 -6.23 14.65
N MET A 86 0.72 -5.97 13.57
CA MET A 86 1.18 -5.22 12.41
C MET A 86 0.02 -4.57 11.64
N VAL A 87 0.35 -3.69 10.71
CA VAL A 87 -0.59 -3.09 9.75
C VAL A 87 -0.12 -3.37 8.32
N ALA A 88 -1.06 -3.77 7.47
CA ALA A 88 -0.90 -3.91 6.03
C ALA A 88 -2.11 -3.23 5.37
N SER A 89 -1.88 -2.04 4.84
CA SER A 89 -2.94 -1.17 4.31
C SER A 89 -2.40 -0.09 3.37
N GLY A 90 -1.56 -0.48 2.40
CA GLY A 90 -0.98 0.44 1.42
C GLY A 90 -0.22 1.62 2.03
N VAL A 91 0.49 1.41 3.15
CA VAL A 91 1.03 2.52 3.94
C VAL A 91 2.30 3.08 3.33
N SER A 92 2.26 4.33 2.88
CA SER A 92 3.45 5.08 2.43
C SER A 92 4.48 5.22 3.56
N ILE A 93 5.73 4.91 3.27
CA ILE A 93 6.88 5.12 4.14
C ILE A 93 7.25 6.59 4.10
N THR A 94 7.04 7.28 5.21
CA THR A 94 7.38 8.71 5.37
C THR A 94 8.25 8.90 6.61
N PRO A 95 9.16 9.89 6.64
CA PRO A 95 9.93 10.22 7.84
C PRO A 95 9.05 10.41 9.08
N GLU A 96 7.92 11.11 8.94
CA GLU A 96 7.00 11.42 10.03
C GLU A 96 6.35 10.16 10.62
N ARG A 97 5.90 9.23 9.78
CA ARG A 97 5.40 7.92 10.23
C ARG A 97 6.52 7.10 10.88
N ALA A 98 7.73 7.11 10.33
CA ALA A 98 8.87 6.38 10.87
C ALA A 98 9.34 6.85 12.26
N GLU A 99 8.87 8.02 12.74
CA GLU A 99 9.09 8.44 14.13
C GLU A 99 8.23 7.66 15.14
N VAL A 100 7.14 7.05 14.70
CA VAL A 100 6.12 6.41 15.57
C VAL A 100 5.87 4.94 15.27
N VAL A 101 6.34 4.43 14.13
CA VAL A 101 6.25 3.02 13.73
C VAL A 101 7.55 2.55 13.07
N GLU A 102 7.75 1.24 13.01
CA GLU A 102 8.76 0.59 12.20
C GLU A 102 8.16 0.12 10.87
N PHE A 103 8.97 0.11 9.81
CA PHE A 103 8.56 -0.35 8.49
C PHE A 103 9.38 -1.56 8.05
N SER A 104 8.77 -2.42 7.22
CA SER A 104 9.53 -3.31 6.34
C SER A 104 10.31 -2.51 5.29
N GLU A 105 11.19 -3.19 4.57
CA GLU A 105 11.63 -2.73 3.25
C GLU A 105 10.41 -2.52 2.34
N PRO A 106 10.47 -1.58 1.37
CA PRO A 106 9.33 -1.27 0.52
C PRO A 106 8.99 -2.43 -0.41
N TYR A 107 7.71 -2.80 -0.50
CA TYR A 107 7.25 -3.89 -1.37
C TYR A 107 6.75 -3.40 -2.74
N HIS A 108 6.35 -2.12 -2.82
CA HIS A 108 5.86 -1.47 -4.02
C HIS A 108 6.05 0.05 -3.92
N VAL A 109 6.13 0.74 -5.05
CA VAL A 109 6.16 2.21 -5.11
C VAL A 109 4.98 2.63 -5.96
N VAL A 110 4.08 3.41 -5.38
CA VAL A 110 2.95 4.01 -6.10
C VAL A 110 3.29 5.45 -6.47
N THR A 111 2.59 5.98 -7.48
CA THR A 111 2.60 7.42 -7.76
C THR A 111 1.24 8.00 -7.42
N GLN A 112 1.16 9.25 -6.99
CA GLN A 112 -0.15 9.87 -6.80
C GLN A 112 -0.74 10.29 -8.14
N ALA A 113 -2.06 10.31 -8.19
CA ALA A 113 -2.85 10.64 -9.35
C ALA A 113 -4.04 11.51 -8.94
N ILE A 114 -4.74 12.06 -9.94
CA ILE A 114 -6.02 12.72 -9.73
C ILE A 114 -7.05 12.03 -10.60
N THR A 115 -8.05 11.43 -9.94
CA THR A 115 -9.23 10.89 -10.61
C THR A 115 -10.21 12.04 -10.84
N VAL A 116 -10.75 12.15 -12.05
CA VAL A 116 -11.77 13.14 -12.41
C VAL A 116 -12.96 12.43 -13.08
N ARG A 117 -14.06 13.15 -13.27
CA ARG A 117 -15.17 12.64 -14.09
C ARG A 117 -14.77 12.64 -15.57
N VAL A 118 -15.32 11.73 -16.35
CA VAL A 118 -15.12 11.69 -17.82
C VAL A 118 -15.53 13.00 -18.51
N ALA A 119 -16.50 13.73 -17.96
CA ALA A 119 -16.91 15.04 -18.48
C ALA A 119 -15.81 16.12 -18.35
N ASP A 120 -14.87 15.91 -17.43
CA ASP A 120 -13.73 16.77 -17.11
C ASP A 120 -12.40 16.13 -17.59
N ALA A 121 -12.47 15.16 -18.51
CA ALA A 121 -11.29 14.53 -19.13
C ALA A 121 -10.42 15.56 -19.88
N ASP A 122 -9.17 15.18 -20.16
CA ASP A 122 -8.15 16.01 -20.83
C ASP A 122 -7.63 17.23 -20.03
N LEU A 123 -8.14 17.48 -18.81
CA LEU A 123 -7.58 18.49 -17.92
C LEU A 123 -6.18 18.08 -17.45
N THR A 124 -5.25 19.04 -17.47
CA THR A 124 -3.92 18.85 -16.90
C THR A 124 -3.90 19.25 -15.42
N PHE A 125 -2.84 18.86 -14.71
CA PHE A 125 -2.60 19.33 -13.34
C PHE A 125 -2.59 20.87 -13.26
N ASP A 126 -1.93 21.54 -14.20
CA ASP A 126 -1.85 23.01 -14.24
C ASP A 126 -3.23 23.66 -14.45
N ASP A 127 -4.12 23.04 -15.24
CA ASP A 127 -5.50 23.52 -15.42
C ASP A 127 -6.30 23.44 -14.10
N LEU A 128 -6.10 22.37 -13.32
CA LEU A 128 -6.74 22.19 -12.02
C LEU A 128 -6.25 23.19 -10.97
N VAL A 129 -4.94 23.46 -10.96
CA VAL A 129 -4.32 24.47 -10.08
C VAL A 129 -4.83 25.87 -10.43
N ALA A 130 -4.88 26.21 -11.73
CA ALA A 130 -5.26 27.54 -12.20
C ALA A 130 -6.73 27.91 -11.95
N ASP A 131 -7.63 26.94 -11.85
CA ASP A 131 -9.06 27.19 -11.60
C ASP A 131 -9.39 27.14 -10.10
N GLU A 132 -9.30 28.28 -9.43
CA GLU A 132 -9.61 28.43 -7.99
C GLU A 132 -11.04 28.01 -7.59
N GLY A 133 -11.96 27.83 -8.55
CA GLY A 133 -13.34 27.41 -8.30
C GLY A 133 -13.50 25.91 -8.07
N ARG A 134 -12.50 25.09 -8.42
CA ARG A 134 -12.56 23.62 -8.26
C ARG A 134 -12.25 23.17 -6.83
N VAL A 135 -12.99 22.16 -6.37
CA VAL A 135 -12.81 21.53 -5.05
C VAL A 135 -12.31 20.10 -5.22
N PHE A 136 -11.42 19.62 -4.34
CA PHE A 136 -10.88 18.25 -4.42
C PHE A 136 -11.17 17.43 -3.18
N GLY A 137 -11.29 16.12 -3.39
CA GLY A 137 -11.42 15.12 -2.33
C GLY A 137 -10.12 14.37 -2.08
N ALA A 138 -9.88 13.99 -0.83
CA ALA A 138 -8.85 13.01 -0.45
C ALA A 138 -9.27 12.34 0.87
N GLN A 139 -8.69 11.18 1.19
CA GLN A 139 -8.85 10.58 2.53
C GLN A 139 -8.01 11.36 3.55
N THR A 140 -8.57 11.66 4.72
CA THR A 140 -7.85 12.37 5.79
C THR A 140 -6.59 11.62 6.25
N GLY A 141 -5.52 12.34 6.60
CA GLY A 141 -4.30 11.74 7.15
C GLY A 141 -3.45 10.91 6.17
N THR A 142 -3.70 11.00 4.87
CA THR A 142 -2.92 10.34 3.81
C THR A 142 -1.91 11.30 3.18
N THR A 143 -0.87 10.75 2.54
CA THR A 143 0.09 11.53 1.74
C THR A 143 -0.62 12.25 0.59
N ASN A 144 -1.70 11.68 0.04
CA ASN A 144 -2.54 12.32 -0.97
C ASN A 144 -3.24 13.58 -0.44
N ALA A 145 -3.77 13.55 0.79
CA ALA A 145 -4.37 14.74 1.40
C ALA A 145 -3.34 15.85 1.65
N PHE A 146 -2.12 15.50 2.08
CA PHE A 146 -1.04 16.47 2.27
C PHE A 146 -0.59 17.09 0.95
N PHE A 147 -0.41 16.27 -0.09
CA PHE A 147 -0.10 16.75 -1.43
C PHE A 147 -1.21 17.66 -1.97
N ALA A 148 -2.48 17.24 -1.84
CA ALA A 148 -3.61 18.03 -2.30
C ALA A 148 -3.67 19.39 -1.60
N GLU A 149 -3.28 19.44 -0.31
CA GLU A 149 -3.32 20.67 0.48
C GLU A 149 -2.23 21.63 0.06
N ASP A 150 -1.03 21.12 -0.23
CA ASP A 150 0.07 21.91 -0.79
C ASP A 150 -0.26 22.43 -2.20
N ALA A 151 -0.86 21.57 -3.04
CA ALA A 151 -1.17 21.89 -4.43
C ALA A 151 -2.34 22.87 -4.60
N PHE A 152 -3.42 22.67 -3.84
CA PHE A 152 -4.70 23.38 -4.07
C PHE A 152 -5.10 24.29 -2.90
N GLY A 153 -4.50 24.13 -1.72
CA GLY A 153 -4.85 24.86 -0.51
C GLY A 153 -6.03 24.23 0.25
N ARG A 154 -5.96 24.30 1.59
CA ARG A 154 -6.95 23.72 2.52
C ARG A 154 -8.40 24.09 2.24
N ASP A 155 -8.64 25.33 1.80
CA ASP A 155 -9.99 25.86 1.52
C ASP A 155 -10.66 25.21 0.30
N ARG A 156 -9.87 24.57 -0.58
CA ARG A 156 -10.35 23.87 -1.78
C ARG A 156 -10.42 22.35 -1.59
N LEU A 157 -10.29 21.87 -0.35
CA LEU A 157 -10.24 20.45 -0.07
C LEU A 157 -11.35 20.00 0.88
N ASN A 158 -12.03 18.94 0.48
CA ASN A 158 -12.90 18.14 1.33
C ASN A 158 -12.16 16.85 1.72
N LEU A 159 -11.98 16.62 3.02
CA LEU A 159 -11.43 15.34 3.50
C LEU A 159 -12.57 14.39 3.84
N TYR A 160 -12.33 13.12 3.53
CA TYR A 160 -13.25 12.01 3.79
C TYR A 160 -12.57 10.98 4.68
N ASP A 161 -13.37 10.14 5.35
CA ASP A 161 -12.82 9.08 6.21
C ASP A 161 -12.25 7.94 5.36
N THR A 162 -12.75 7.74 4.14
CA THR A 162 -12.27 6.72 3.19
C THR A 162 -12.17 7.28 1.77
N PHE A 163 -11.29 6.69 0.95
CA PHE A 163 -11.24 7.01 -0.48
C PHE A 163 -12.54 6.66 -1.20
N SER A 164 -13.20 5.56 -0.80
CA SER A 164 -14.53 5.21 -1.32
C SER A 164 -15.53 6.36 -1.15
N GLN A 165 -15.56 7.03 0.01
CA GLN A 165 -16.42 8.20 0.23
C GLN A 165 -16.01 9.39 -0.66
N ALA A 166 -14.72 9.65 -0.83
CA ALA A 166 -14.23 10.71 -1.70
C ALA A 166 -14.61 10.47 -3.18
N VAL A 167 -14.50 9.23 -3.64
CA VAL A 167 -14.91 8.82 -5.00
C VAL A 167 -16.43 8.96 -5.18
N GLN A 168 -17.24 8.59 -4.19
CA GLN A 168 -18.69 8.84 -4.25
C GLN A 168 -19.03 10.33 -4.32
N ALA A 169 -18.30 11.18 -3.59
CA ALA A 169 -18.47 12.63 -3.68
C ALA A 169 -18.13 13.16 -5.09
N LEU A 170 -17.08 12.62 -5.73
CA LEU A 170 -16.73 12.97 -7.11
C LEU A 170 -17.83 12.60 -8.10
N LEU A 171 -18.39 11.40 -7.96
CA LEU A 171 -19.52 10.92 -8.77
C LEU A 171 -20.77 11.80 -8.60
N ASN A 172 -21.02 12.28 -7.38
CA ASN A 172 -22.16 13.16 -7.08
C ASN A 172 -21.95 14.61 -7.52
N GLY A 173 -20.73 15.01 -7.87
CA GLY A 173 -20.39 16.38 -8.22
C GLY A 173 -20.11 17.28 -7.02
N ASP A 174 -19.87 16.71 -5.83
CA ASP A 174 -19.53 17.47 -4.62
C ASP A 174 -18.06 17.92 -4.59
N VAL A 175 -17.21 17.22 -5.35
CA VAL A 175 -15.81 17.57 -5.63
C VAL A 175 -15.53 17.38 -7.13
N ASP A 176 -14.50 18.03 -7.66
CA ASP A 176 -14.12 18.04 -9.08
C ASP A 176 -12.97 17.08 -9.41
N GLY A 177 -12.23 16.65 -8.40
CA GLY A 177 -11.25 15.58 -8.53
C GLY A 177 -10.96 14.93 -7.18
N VAL A 178 -10.44 13.71 -7.21
CA VAL A 178 -9.96 12.99 -6.03
C VAL A 178 -8.48 12.73 -6.18
N VAL A 179 -7.68 13.22 -5.22
CA VAL A 179 -6.25 12.94 -5.14
C VAL A 179 -6.08 11.61 -4.41
N ILE A 180 -5.49 10.62 -5.08
CA ILE A 180 -5.37 9.23 -4.64
C ILE A 180 -4.22 8.55 -5.40
N ASP A 181 -3.64 7.48 -4.87
CA ASP A 181 -2.58 6.75 -5.57
C ASP A 181 -3.08 6.13 -6.88
N SER A 182 -2.20 6.02 -7.87
CA SER A 182 -2.51 5.63 -9.25
C SER A 182 -3.18 4.26 -9.33
N VAL A 183 -2.70 3.29 -8.55
CA VAL A 183 -3.21 1.91 -8.58
C VAL A 183 -4.68 1.84 -8.10
N PRO A 184 -5.07 2.41 -6.95
CA PRO A 184 -6.47 2.54 -6.56
C PRO A 184 -7.30 3.45 -7.46
N ALA A 185 -6.71 4.52 -8.00
CA ALA A 185 -7.36 5.36 -8.99
C ALA A 185 -7.86 4.52 -10.17
N ASP A 186 -7.01 3.61 -10.66
CA ASP A 186 -7.32 2.69 -11.75
C ASP A 186 -8.40 1.68 -11.38
N ALA A 187 -8.36 1.15 -10.17
CA ALA A 187 -9.40 0.25 -9.66
C ALA A 187 -10.76 0.95 -9.63
N PHE A 188 -10.84 2.18 -9.10
CA PHE A 188 -12.09 2.95 -9.08
C PHE A 188 -12.54 3.38 -10.47
N ALA A 189 -11.62 3.76 -11.36
CA ALA A 189 -11.97 4.10 -12.74
C ALA A 189 -12.51 2.88 -13.51
N ALA A 190 -11.97 1.69 -13.25
CA ALA A 190 -12.49 0.44 -13.81
C ALA A 190 -13.86 0.07 -13.24
N GLU A 191 -14.05 0.22 -11.92
CA GLU A 191 -15.34 -0.03 -11.25
C GLU A 191 -16.44 0.90 -11.79
N TYR A 192 -16.12 2.19 -11.95
CA TYR A 192 -17.02 3.24 -12.45
C TYR A 192 -16.77 3.57 -13.92
N ALA A 193 -16.46 2.56 -14.73
CA ALA A 193 -16.12 2.72 -16.14
C ALA A 193 -17.18 3.55 -16.89
N GLY A 194 -16.71 4.59 -17.58
CA GLY A 194 -17.56 5.55 -18.31
C GLY A 194 -18.05 6.73 -17.47
N SER A 195 -17.77 6.75 -16.16
CA SER A 195 -18.06 7.88 -15.27
C SER A 195 -16.79 8.57 -14.79
N LEU A 196 -15.73 7.81 -14.49
CA LEU A 196 -14.45 8.30 -13.99
C LEU A 196 -13.30 8.00 -14.96
N VAL A 197 -12.25 8.83 -14.90
CA VAL A 197 -11.00 8.67 -15.65
C VAL A 197 -9.81 9.16 -14.82
N VAL A 198 -8.62 8.65 -15.12
CA VAL A 198 -7.36 8.97 -14.43
C VAL A 198 -6.31 9.39 -15.47
N ASP A 199 -6.41 10.65 -15.89
CA ASP A 199 -5.53 11.25 -16.91
C ASP A 199 -4.31 11.96 -16.29
N ILE A 200 -4.41 12.36 -15.01
CA ILE A 200 -3.35 13.07 -14.30
C ILE A 200 -2.63 12.09 -13.39
N ARG A 201 -1.37 11.80 -13.71
CA ARG A 201 -0.54 10.75 -13.07
C ARG A 201 0.87 11.24 -12.78
N GLY A 202 1.64 10.42 -12.06
CA GLY A 202 3.04 10.68 -11.78
C GLY A 202 3.25 11.85 -10.81
N LEU A 203 2.28 12.10 -9.94
CA LEU A 203 2.35 13.15 -8.94
C LEU A 203 3.00 12.60 -7.67
N GLY A 204 4.31 12.82 -7.51
CA GLY A 204 5.03 12.26 -6.38
C GLY A 204 5.12 10.72 -6.42
N GLU A 205 6.02 10.19 -5.61
CA GLU A 205 6.26 8.76 -5.49
C GLU A 205 6.23 8.39 -4.01
N ASP A 206 5.46 7.37 -3.67
CA ASP A 206 5.25 6.90 -2.31
C ASP A 206 5.66 5.42 -2.24
N PRO A 207 6.82 5.08 -1.63
CA PRO A 207 7.16 3.69 -1.35
C PRO A 207 6.23 3.16 -0.26
N LEU A 208 5.66 1.97 -0.46
CA LEU A 208 4.74 1.32 0.47
C LEU A 208 5.46 0.26 1.30
N GLY A 209 5.19 0.21 2.60
CA GLY A 209 5.79 -0.73 3.54
C GLY A 209 4.78 -1.35 4.50
N LEU A 210 5.09 -2.56 4.97
CA LEU A 210 4.38 -3.19 6.08
C LEU A 210 4.79 -2.49 7.37
N VAL A 211 3.84 -2.31 8.29
CA VAL A 211 4.04 -1.46 9.46
C VAL A 211 4.01 -2.27 10.75
N PHE A 212 4.94 -1.97 11.65
CA PHE A 212 5.11 -2.65 12.94
C PHE A 212 5.20 -1.62 14.07
N PRO A 213 4.83 -1.98 15.32
CA PRO A 213 5.08 -1.12 16.46
C PRO A 213 6.61 -0.98 16.68
N ILE A 214 7.04 0.15 17.25
CA ILE A 214 8.46 0.37 17.59
C ILE A 214 9.00 -0.76 18.47
N GLY A 215 10.15 -1.33 18.09
CA GLY A 215 10.79 -2.44 18.79
C GLY A 215 10.13 -3.80 18.53
N SER A 216 9.42 -3.95 17.42
CA SER A 216 8.79 -5.21 17.04
C SER A 216 9.82 -6.29 16.74
N ASP A 217 9.55 -7.51 17.19
CA ASP A 217 10.37 -8.68 16.86
C ASP A 217 10.08 -9.25 15.46
N LEU A 218 9.14 -8.66 14.73
CA LEU A 218 8.67 -9.14 13.43
C LEU A 218 9.41 -8.53 12.24
N VAL A 219 9.99 -7.34 12.38
CA VAL A 219 10.55 -6.56 11.25
C VAL A 219 11.57 -7.37 10.45
N ASP A 220 12.57 -7.94 11.14
CA ASP A 220 13.64 -8.70 10.48
C ASP A 220 13.10 -9.96 9.77
N ALA A 221 12.18 -10.68 10.42
CA ALA A 221 11.57 -11.88 9.84
C ALA A 221 10.71 -11.55 8.61
N PHE A 222 9.90 -10.49 8.68
CA PHE A 222 9.09 -10.06 7.53
C PHE A 222 9.95 -9.55 6.38
N ASN A 223 11.05 -8.85 6.65
CA ASN A 223 12.01 -8.45 5.62
C ASN A 223 12.70 -9.65 4.98
N GLU A 224 13.05 -10.69 5.75
CA GLU A 224 13.59 -11.94 5.22
C GLU A 224 12.56 -12.64 4.31
N GLY A 225 11.33 -12.80 4.78
CA GLY A 225 10.27 -13.40 3.97
C GLY A 225 9.93 -12.60 2.72
N LEU A 226 9.93 -11.26 2.79
CA LEU A 226 9.77 -10.37 1.63
C LEU A 226 10.88 -10.59 0.61
N ALA A 227 12.14 -10.65 1.05
CA ALA A 227 13.28 -10.90 0.18
C ALA A 227 13.20 -12.29 -0.49
N GLU A 228 12.69 -13.32 0.21
CA GLU A 228 12.50 -14.65 -0.37
C GLU A 228 11.45 -14.68 -1.48
N ILE A 229 10.28 -14.06 -1.25
CA ILE A 229 9.21 -14.01 -2.27
C ILE A 229 9.55 -13.07 -3.43
N GLU A 230 10.43 -12.10 -3.22
CA GLU A 230 10.99 -11.29 -4.30
C GLU A 230 11.96 -12.12 -5.13
N ALA A 231 12.87 -12.86 -4.49
CA ALA A 231 13.89 -13.66 -5.16
C ALA A 231 13.32 -14.82 -5.99
N ASP A 232 12.19 -15.40 -5.58
CA ASP A 232 11.53 -16.49 -6.30
C ASP A 232 10.47 -16.05 -7.33
N GLY A 233 10.20 -14.75 -7.41
CA GLY A 233 9.24 -14.14 -8.34
C GLY A 233 7.78 -14.17 -7.90
N THR A 234 7.49 -14.64 -6.68
CA THR A 234 6.14 -14.63 -6.11
C THR A 234 5.61 -13.20 -5.97
N LEU A 235 6.43 -12.25 -5.50
CA LEU A 235 6.02 -10.83 -5.37
C LEU A 235 5.57 -10.25 -6.71
N GLU A 236 6.31 -10.53 -7.78
CA GLU A 236 5.97 -10.07 -9.13
C GLU A 236 4.68 -10.72 -9.63
N ALA A 237 4.49 -12.02 -9.38
CA ALA A 237 3.24 -12.71 -9.72
C ALA A 237 2.02 -12.13 -8.98
N LEU A 238 2.20 -11.69 -7.72
CA LEU A 238 1.15 -10.99 -6.97
C LEU A 238 0.85 -9.63 -7.58
N LYS A 239 1.88 -8.84 -7.95
CA LYS A 239 1.69 -7.55 -8.63
C LYS A 239 0.92 -7.71 -9.93
N LEU A 240 1.31 -8.67 -10.77
CA LEU A 240 0.61 -8.96 -12.04
C LEU A 240 -0.84 -9.45 -11.86
N ARG A 241 -1.14 -10.08 -10.72
CA ARG A 241 -2.49 -10.56 -10.42
C ARG A 241 -3.41 -9.41 -10.00
N TRP A 242 -2.90 -8.48 -9.21
CA TRP A 242 -3.72 -7.47 -8.53
C TRP A 242 -3.70 -6.10 -9.22
N PHE A 243 -2.58 -5.74 -9.83
CA PHE A 243 -2.43 -4.47 -10.53
C PHE A 243 -2.69 -4.70 -12.01
N VAL A 244 -3.54 -3.85 -12.58
CA VAL A 244 -3.72 -3.83 -14.04
C VAL A 244 -2.37 -3.45 -14.63
N ALA A 245 -1.91 -4.17 -15.67
CA ALA A 245 -0.65 -3.84 -16.33
C ALA A 245 -0.70 -2.37 -16.76
N GLU A 246 0.24 -1.56 -16.27
CA GLU A 246 0.48 -0.21 -16.79
C GLU A 246 0.98 -0.38 -18.24
N ASP A 247 0.14 -0.05 -19.23
CA ASP A 247 0.51 0.00 -20.65
C ASP A 247 1.27 1.28 -21.00
#